data_AF-A0A3C2B8C2-F1
#
_entry.id   AF-A0A3C2B8C2-F1
#
_cell.length_a   1.000
_cell.length_b   1.000
_cell.length_c   1.000
_cell.angle_alpha   90.00
_cell.angle_beta   90.00
_cell.angle_gamma   90.00
#
_symmetry.space_group_name_H-M   'P 1'
#
loop_
_entity.id
_entity.type
_entity.pdbx_description
1 polymer ?
#
loop_
_entity_poly.entity_id
_entity_poly.type
_entity_poly.pdbx_seq_one_letter_code
_entity_poly.pdbx_strand_id
1 'polypeptide(L)' 'TVDVHIRRLRAKLGEEHANLIQTVRSVGYRFGQSRWGS' A
#
# COMPACT_ATOMS: atom_id res chain seq x y z
N THR A 1 3.71 -8.07 -12.14
CA THR A 1 2.81 -6.89 -12.10
C THR A 1 2.71 -6.42 -10.67
N VAL A 2 3.05 -5.17 -10.40
CA VAL A 2 3.07 -4.59 -9.03
C VAL A 2 1.69 -4.73 -8.36
N ASP A 3 0.62 -4.55 -9.14
CA ASP A 3 -0.77 -4.67 -8.69
C ASP A 3 -1.10 -6.00 -8.01
N VAL A 4 -0.64 -7.11 -8.58
CA VAL A 4 -0.86 -8.46 -8.02
C VAL A 4 -0.18 -8.57 -6.65
N HIS A 5 1.00 -7.98 -6.50
CA HIS A 5 1.75 -8.02 -5.24
C HIS A 5 1.06 -7.15 -4.20
N ILE A 6 0.59 -5.95 -4.56
CA ILE A 6 -0.17 -5.06 -3.67
C ILE A 6 -1.48 -5.70 -3.21
N ARG A 7 -2.23 -6.34 -4.11
CA ARG A 7 -3.48 -7.04 -3.75
C ARG A 7 -3.24 -8.20 -2.80
N ARG A 8 -2.18 -8.97 -3.02
CA ARG A 8 -1.74 -10.05 -2.10
C ARG A 8 -1.27 -9.49 -0.77
N LEU A 9 -0.58 -8.36 -0.74
CA LEU A 9 -0.13 -7.72 0.49
C LEU A 9 -1.32 -7.24 1.32
N ARG A 10 -2.30 -6.54 0.71
CA ARG A 10 -3.54 -6.11 1.38
C ARG A 10 -4.32 -7.29 1.97
N ALA A 11 -4.42 -8.40 1.22
CA ALA A 11 -5.08 -9.61 1.72
C ALA A 11 -4.37 -10.23 2.94
N LYS A 12 -3.03 -10.18 2.97
CA LYS A 12 -2.24 -10.68 4.11
C LYS A 12 -2.28 -9.76 5.33
N LEU A 13 -2.44 -8.45 5.12
CA LEU A 13 -2.52 -7.45 6.17
C LEU A 13 -3.89 -7.41 6.87
N GLY A 14 -4.93 -7.96 6.23
CA GLY A 14 -6.30 -7.90 6.74
C GLY A 14 -6.92 -6.51 6.55
N GLU A 15 -8.22 -6.41 6.80
CA GLU A 15 -9.03 -5.20 6.51
C GLU A 15 -8.56 -3.98 7.30
N GLU A 16 -8.11 -4.18 8.55
CA GLU A 16 -7.63 -3.12 9.43
C GLU A 16 -6.37 -2.42 8.89
N HIS A 17 -5.46 -3.19 8.27
CA HIS A 17 -4.16 -2.70 7.81
C HIS A 17 -4.08 -2.54 6.28
N ALA A 18 -5.11 -2.94 5.52
CA ALA A 18 -5.15 -2.77 4.07
C ALA A 18 -5.07 -1.30 3.64
N ASN A 19 -5.61 -0.40 4.47
CA ASN A 19 -5.56 1.05 4.29
C ASN A 19 -4.15 1.64 4.44
N LEU A 20 -3.19 0.89 5.02
CA LEU A 20 -1.78 1.28 5.05
C LEU A 20 -1.17 1.34 3.65
N ILE A 21 -1.73 0.66 2.64
CA ILE A 21 -1.24 0.80 1.28
C ILE A 21 -2.16 1.74 0.52
N GLN A 22 -1.69 2.96 0.27
CA GLN A 22 -2.46 3.96 -0.44
C GLN A 22 -2.12 3.94 -1.93
N THR A 23 -3.16 4.07 -2.76
CA THR A 23 -3.01 4.22 -4.20
C THR A 23 -2.79 5.70 -4.53
N VAL A 24 -1.70 6.00 -5.22
CA VAL A 24 -1.44 7.33 -5.80
C VAL A 24 -1.80 7.26 -7.27
N ARG A 25 -2.88 7.93 -7.67
CA ARG A 25 -3.39 7.90 -9.04
C ARG A 25 -2.29 8.30 -10.03
N SER A 26 -2.14 7.50 -11.09
CA SER A 26 -1.15 7.70 -12.17
C SER A 26 0.32 7.66 -11.75
N VAL A 27 0.63 7.38 -10.47
CA VAL A 27 2.02 7.29 -9.97
C VAL A 27 2.33 5.89 -9.47
N GLY A 28 1.46 5.29 -8.66
CA GLY A 28 1.69 3.97 -8.10
C GLY A 28 1.12 3.80 -6.70
N TYR A 29 1.92 3.24 -5.80
CA TYR A 29 1.50 2.85 -4.45
C TYR A 29 2.48 3.38 -3.41
N ARG A 30 1.95 3.84 -2.28
CA ARG A 30 2.74 4.26 -1.11
C ARG A 30 2.27 3.54 0.14
N PHE A 31 3.15 3.42 1.11
CA PHE A 31 2.76 3.00 2.45
C PHE A 31 2.33 4.25 3.27
N GLY A 32 1.27 4.13 4.06
CA GLY A 32 0.74 5.14 4.96
C GLY A 32 1.76 5.43 6.05
N GLN A 33 1.87 6.70 6.46
CA GLN A 33 2.97 7.27 7.28
C GLN A 33 4.28 6.47 7.24
N SER A 34 4.86 6.32 6.04
CA SER A 34 6.30 6.13 5.93
C SER A 34 6.94 7.45 6.32
N ARG A 35 7.31 7.59 7.59
CA ARG A 35 8.06 8.73 8.13
C ARG A 35 9.53 8.67 7.68
N TRP A 36 9.78 8.38 6.41
CA TRP A 36 11.12 8.36 5.84
C TRP A 36 11.48 9.78 5.40
N GLY A 37 12.06 10.55 6.36
CA GLY A 37 12.55 11.95 6.28
C GLY A 37 11.47 12.98 6.67
N SER A 38 11.60 13.96 7.58
CA SER A 38 12.74 14.82 7.98
C SER A 38 13.50 15.38 6.79
#